data_AF-A0A661WMS2-F1
#
_entry.id   AF-A0A661WMS2-F1
#
_cell.length_a   1.000
_cell.length_b   1.000
_cell.length_c   1.000
_cell.angle_alpha   90.00
_cell.angle_beta   90.00
_cell.angle_gamma   90.00
#
_symmetry.space_group_name_H-M   'P 1'
#
loop_
_entity.id
_entity.type
_entity.pdbx_description
1 polymer ?
#
loop_
_entity_poly.entity_id
_entity_poly.type
_entity_poly.pdbx_seq_one_letter_code
_entity_poly.pdbx_strand_id
1 'polypeptide(L)'
;MSAENALVRFLYDYPWTSRAVLEEVFGPGFKRLAKSRETRTIEVPEVGTCWGIKQEKISSVPGVRRREQAKAFLLSQYGKDALWTGSSPGLWGSDLSALVGRTEEKFWIRVWIDNGGAAVESLPFMNRGLQRDRFPAIDLVITTSLSRAELIKRQVSSSWKRGKDRLVIYAQDEDQYLKLTEYSHSPASPKTKGHGLAGEFQAELDKIRWQRLEIKRRDQNIGGHFLSLWKVDFDILAYVGDNPNFTLEEIAYLLAHGTTGAMGLENTAEDTCRMINHRLEKILSLGLIEEARAPLAGIKLSPSGLEVLSRYWGISQERMRRFHAWPQKRARDGAIEYSDSALSRIKDHTREVQYFIFGLYDNARRLQKPYGGVDLSLDTIIGKRICFEDLSTREKGWLIPDAVVDIAFWRRTWRDGQVHEPKIVFSTNRLLVEFDRATNPITRLHDRVKKYGRIWSQLSGNPVLVWIIDGTPWREKEILDLMGEANIPGWTVLTERLRLGQDDSWWGRHTGLGGELPYSKHRGFAPLRSVWRNTNDFELHPLLGHSPWAKKMSQSKPMIRVPRGY
;
A
#
# COMPACT_ATOMS: atom_id res chain seq x y z
N MET A 1 29.91 7.16 34.28
CA MET A 1 29.49 5.96 33.54
C MET A 1 30.58 5.67 32.51
N SER A 2 31.11 4.44 32.41
CA SER A 2 32.08 4.10 31.35
C SER A 2 31.40 4.16 29.98
N ALA A 3 32.16 4.40 28.91
CA ALA A 3 31.63 4.43 27.55
C ALA A 3 31.00 3.07 27.13
N GLU A 4 31.52 1.96 27.66
CA GLU A 4 30.96 0.62 27.46
C GLU A 4 29.59 0.48 28.14
N ASN A 5 29.45 0.92 29.40
CA ASN A 5 28.17 0.90 30.11
C ASN A 5 27.14 1.82 29.42
N ALA A 6 27.58 2.92 28.81
CA ALA A 6 26.71 3.81 28.04
C ALA A 6 26.19 3.14 26.77
N LEU A 7 27.03 2.38 26.04
CA LEU A 7 26.62 1.62 24.86
C LEU A 7 25.62 0.51 25.23
N VAL A 8 25.90 -0.27 26.28
CA VAL A 8 25.00 -1.35 26.72
C VAL A 8 23.64 -0.79 27.13
N ARG A 9 23.61 0.32 27.88
CA ARG A 9 22.37 1.03 28.22
C ARG A 9 21.62 1.52 26.98
N PHE A 10 22.34 2.10 26.02
CA PHE A 10 21.72 2.55 24.77
C PHE A 10 21.12 1.38 23.98
N LEU A 11 21.80 0.24 23.89
CA LEU A 11 21.29 -0.96 23.21
C LEU A 11 20.14 -1.64 23.97
N TYR A 12 20.03 -1.42 25.28
CA TYR A 12 18.86 -1.83 26.06
C TYR A 12 17.61 -1.03 25.64
N ASP A 13 17.78 0.28 25.45
CA ASP A 13 16.71 1.21 25.08
C ASP A 13 16.36 1.12 23.58
N TYR A 14 17.37 0.83 22.75
CA TYR A 14 17.30 0.72 21.30
C TYR A 14 17.94 -0.61 20.84
N PRO A 15 17.22 -1.74 21.00
CA PRO A 15 17.71 -3.04 20.59
C PRO A 15 17.87 -3.10 19.07
N TRP A 16 18.83 -3.91 18.63
CA TRP A 16 19.12 -4.13 17.21
C TRP A 16 19.41 -2.86 16.42
N THR A 17 20.20 -1.96 17.01
CA THR A 17 20.56 -0.69 16.37
C THR A 17 21.59 -0.90 15.28
N SER A 18 21.35 -0.30 14.11
CA SER A 18 22.25 -0.37 12.95
C SER A 18 23.59 0.30 13.20
N ARG A 19 24.58 -0.07 12.38
CA ARG A 19 25.91 0.54 12.37
C ARG A 19 25.84 2.06 12.21
N ALA A 20 25.05 2.54 11.26
CA ALA A 20 24.96 3.95 10.91
C ALA A 20 24.51 4.79 12.11
N VAL A 21 23.46 4.34 12.82
CA VAL A 21 22.95 5.03 14.01
C VAL A 21 23.99 5.02 15.15
N LEU A 22 24.71 3.91 15.36
CA LEU A 22 25.73 3.84 16.40
C LEU A 22 26.95 4.71 16.08
N GLU A 23 27.37 4.79 14.82
CA GLU A 23 28.45 5.67 14.38
C GLU A 23 28.08 7.15 14.59
N GLU A 24 26.83 7.53 14.35
CA GLU A 24 26.36 8.91 14.63
C GLU A 24 26.29 9.25 16.12
N VAL A 25 25.84 8.31 16.96
CA VAL A 25 25.66 8.56 18.41
C VAL A 25 26.98 8.50 19.17
N PHE A 26 27.84 7.51 18.88
CA PHE A 26 29.06 7.21 19.62
C PHE A 26 30.36 7.49 18.85
N GLY A 27 30.27 7.88 17.57
CA GLY A 27 31.41 8.03 16.68
C GLY A 27 31.95 6.68 16.17
N PRO A 28 32.95 6.70 15.26
CA PRO A 28 33.58 5.49 14.70
C PRO A 28 34.21 4.57 15.76
N GLY A 29 34.53 5.13 16.93
CA GLY A 29 35.11 4.41 18.07
C GLY A 29 34.16 3.39 18.71
N PHE A 30 32.86 3.41 18.40
CA PHE A 30 31.88 2.48 18.97
C PHE A 30 32.25 1.01 18.73
N LYS A 31 32.94 0.68 17.63
CA LYS A 31 33.37 -0.70 17.33
C LYS A 31 34.30 -1.27 18.40
N ARG A 32 35.10 -0.44 19.06
CA ARG A 32 35.95 -0.87 20.18
C ARG A 32 35.11 -1.15 21.42
N LEU A 33 34.08 -0.33 21.66
CA LEU A 33 33.11 -0.50 22.74
C LEU A 33 32.23 -1.74 22.53
N ALA A 34 31.87 -2.03 21.28
CA ALA A 34 31.04 -3.17 20.89
C ALA A 34 31.77 -4.53 20.91
N LYS A 35 33.06 -4.57 21.23
CA LYS A 35 33.78 -5.83 21.51
C LYS A 35 33.47 -6.39 22.92
N SER A 36 32.59 -5.72 23.66
CA SER A 36 32.10 -6.15 24.96
C SER A 36 31.50 -7.57 24.92
N ARG A 37 31.74 -8.33 26.00
CA ARG A 37 31.07 -9.62 26.24
C ARG A 37 29.57 -9.47 26.46
N GLU A 38 28.98 -8.28 26.48
CA GLU A 38 27.54 -8.09 26.74
C GLU A 38 26.73 -7.80 25.47
N THR A 39 27.38 -7.61 24.33
CA THR A 39 26.71 -7.32 23.05
C THR A 39 26.72 -8.51 22.09
N ARG A 40 25.84 -8.48 21.10
CA ARG A 40 25.80 -9.43 19.98
C ARG A 40 25.34 -8.73 18.71
N THR A 41 25.65 -9.31 17.56
CA THR A 41 25.26 -8.80 16.25
C THR A 41 24.34 -9.74 15.51
N ILE A 42 23.53 -9.17 14.62
CA ILE A 42 22.75 -9.86 13.58
C ILE A 42 22.89 -9.09 12.28
N GLU A 43 22.72 -9.76 11.15
CA GLU A 43 22.58 -9.11 9.85
C GLU A 43 21.09 -8.98 9.53
N VAL A 44 20.61 -7.75 9.37
CA VAL A 44 19.24 -7.47 8.95
C VAL A 44 19.28 -6.97 7.50
N PRO A 45 18.64 -7.66 6.54
CA PRO A 45 18.71 -7.25 5.14
C PRO A 45 18.26 -5.80 4.94
N GLU A 46 19.01 -5.05 4.12
CA GLU A 46 18.87 -3.60 3.81
C GLU A 46 19.15 -2.62 4.95
N VAL A 47 19.23 -3.10 6.19
CA VAL A 47 19.69 -2.30 7.34
C VAL A 47 21.19 -2.51 7.58
N GLY A 48 21.68 -3.72 7.33
CA GLY A 48 23.06 -4.15 7.57
C GLY A 48 23.25 -4.74 8.98
N THR A 49 24.48 -4.68 9.47
CA THR A 49 24.82 -5.17 10.80
C THR A 49 24.09 -4.36 11.87
N CYS A 50 23.41 -5.06 12.78
CA CYS A 50 22.70 -4.49 13.92
C CYS A 50 23.26 -5.06 15.23
N TRP A 51 23.40 -4.22 16.24
CA TRP A 51 23.86 -4.60 17.58
C TRP A 51 22.70 -4.64 18.56
N GLY A 52 22.70 -5.65 19.42
CA GLY A 52 21.82 -5.74 20.58
C GLY A 52 22.60 -6.25 21.79
N ILE A 53 21.98 -6.19 22.96
CA ILE A 53 22.50 -6.87 24.15
C ILE A 53 22.36 -8.39 23.99
N LYS A 54 23.16 -9.18 24.70
CA LYS A 54 23.13 -10.66 24.61
C LYS A 54 21.78 -11.27 24.97
N GLN A 55 21.05 -10.63 25.88
CA GLN A 55 19.72 -11.05 26.32
C GLN A 55 18.67 -10.81 25.23
N GLU A 56 18.92 -9.91 24.29
CA GLU A 56 17.98 -9.52 23.25
C GLU A 56 17.70 -10.70 22.32
N LYS A 57 16.42 -10.99 22.11
CA LYS A 57 16.00 -12.20 21.38
C LYS A 57 15.72 -11.91 19.92
N ILE A 58 15.73 -12.94 19.09
CA ILE A 58 15.39 -12.82 17.66
C ILE A 58 13.92 -12.43 17.50
N SER A 59 13.06 -12.77 18.46
CA SER A 59 11.66 -12.32 18.53
C SER A 59 11.43 -10.82 18.51
N SER A 60 12.44 -10.00 18.83
CA SER A 60 12.32 -8.55 18.74
C SER A 60 12.87 -7.97 17.44
N VAL A 61 13.37 -8.79 16.52
CA VAL A 61 13.77 -8.35 15.15
C VAL A 61 12.59 -7.79 14.33
N PRO A 62 11.35 -8.33 14.43
CA PRO A 62 10.22 -7.73 13.75
C PRO A 62 10.06 -6.25 14.13
N GLY A 63 10.05 -5.38 13.13
CA GLY A 63 9.97 -3.92 13.30
C GLY A 63 11.32 -3.20 13.40
N VAL A 64 12.48 -3.88 13.37
CA VAL A 64 13.79 -3.19 13.30
C VAL A 64 13.84 -2.17 12.17
N ARG A 65 13.42 -2.52 10.95
CA ARG A 65 13.41 -1.59 9.80
C ARG A 65 12.67 -0.28 10.09
N ARG A 66 11.46 -0.36 10.63
CA ARG A 66 10.66 0.82 11.02
C ARG A 66 11.34 1.60 12.14
N ARG A 67 11.89 0.92 13.14
CA ARG A 67 12.61 1.56 14.25
C ARG A 67 13.88 2.27 13.79
N GLU A 68 14.62 1.72 12.83
CA GLU A 68 15.76 2.38 12.19
C GLU A 68 15.35 3.61 11.40
N GLN A 69 14.27 3.54 10.61
CA GLN A 69 13.72 4.70 9.92
C GLN A 69 13.32 5.81 10.91
N ALA A 70 12.66 5.46 12.01
CA ALA A 70 12.30 6.41 13.06
C ALA A 70 13.55 7.04 13.73
N LYS A 71 14.59 6.24 13.99
CA LYS A 71 15.85 6.75 14.57
C LYS A 71 16.59 7.67 13.61
N ALA A 72 16.73 7.27 12.34
CA ALA A 72 17.38 8.09 11.32
C ALA A 72 16.68 9.44 11.15
N PHE A 73 15.35 9.44 11.15
CA PHE A 73 14.57 10.68 11.10
C PHE A 73 14.81 11.55 12.35
N LEU A 74 14.76 10.99 13.56
CA LEU A 74 15.01 11.81 14.75
C LEU A 74 16.43 12.34 14.83
N LEU A 75 17.42 11.57 14.39
CA LEU A 75 18.81 12.03 14.31
C LEU A 75 18.95 13.22 13.37
N SER A 76 18.32 13.17 12.19
CA SER A 76 18.42 14.25 11.22
C SER A 76 17.72 15.53 11.69
N GLN A 77 16.58 15.41 12.37
CA GLN A 77 15.77 16.56 12.78
C GLN A 77 16.14 17.14 14.14
N TYR A 78 16.52 16.30 15.11
CA TYR A 78 16.70 16.69 16.51
C TYR A 78 18.09 16.36 17.07
N GLY A 79 18.95 15.71 16.29
CA GLY A 79 20.30 15.32 16.71
C GLY A 79 20.32 14.12 17.67
N LYS A 80 21.54 13.72 18.06
CA LYS A 80 21.79 12.53 18.89
C LYS A 80 21.13 12.56 20.27
N ASP A 81 20.92 13.76 20.83
CA ASP A 81 20.34 13.93 22.17
C ASP A 81 18.90 13.40 22.26
N ALA A 82 18.17 13.39 21.15
CA ALA A 82 16.83 12.82 21.07
C ALA A 82 16.80 11.30 21.31
N LEU A 83 17.89 10.59 20.99
CA LEU A 83 18.00 9.15 21.21
C LEU A 83 18.53 8.78 22.60
N TRP A 84 18.87 9.73 23.46
CA TRP A 84 19.33 9.42 24.83
C TRP A 84 18.21 9.37 25.86
N THR A 85 17.02 9.85 25.49
CA THR A 85 15.89 10.05 26.40
C THR A 85 14.73 9.10 26.15
N GLY A 86 14.81 8.29 25.09
CA GLY A 86 13.68 7.55 24.56
C GLY A 86 13.80 6.02 24.63
N SER A 87 12.96 5.34 23.86
CA SER A 87 12.94 3.88 23.76
C SER A 87 12.36 3.41 22.43
N SER A 88 12.76 2.21 22.01
CA SER A 88 12.26 1.54 20.82
C SER A 88 12.08 0.03 21.09
N PRO A 89 10.87 -0.55 21.06
CA PRO A 89 9.60 0.09 20.72
C PRO A 89 9.23 1.20 21.71
N GLY A 90 8.45 2.16 21.21
CA GLY A 90 7.93 3.28 21.98
C GLY A 90 6.59 2.96 22.66
N LEU A 91 6.03 3.98 23.32
CA LEU A 91 4.79 3.86 24.08
C LEU A 91 3.60 3.51 23.18
N TRP A 92 2.71 2.66 23.69
CA TRP A 92 1.46 2.19 23.03
C TRP A 92 1.67 1.57 21.65
N GLY A 93 2.83 0.95 21.43
CA GLY A 93 3.17 0.26 20.19
C GLY A 93 3.68 1.17 19.07
N SER A 94 4.06 2.42 19.38
CA SER A 94 4.83 3.25 18.46
C SER A 94 6.19 2.61 18.16
N ASP A 95 6.76 2.90 16.99
CA ASP A 95 8.06 2.36 16.64
C ASP A 95 9.15 2.98 17.54
N LEU A 96 8.97 4.25 17.92
CA LEU A 96 9.89 4.95 18.81
C LEU A 96 9.17 6.01 19.64
N SER A 97 9.66 6.28 20.85
CA SER A 97 9.31 7.47 21.61
C SER A 97 10.57 8.17 22.12
N ALA A 98 10.61 9.50 22.11
CA ALA A 98 11.75 10.30 22.53
C ALA A 98 11.33 11.64 23.16
N LEU A 99 12.14 12.17 24.06
CA LEU A 99 11.98 13.53 24.58
C LEU A 99 12.84 14.48 23.75
N VAL A 100 12.20 15.41 23.06
CA VAL A 100 12.83 16.37 22.12
C VAL A 100 12.53 17.81 22.55
N GLY A 101 13.27 18.78 22.01
CA GLY A 101 13.13 20.21 22.36
C GLY A 101 14.31 20.75 23.18
N ARG A 102 14.40 22.08 23.28
CA ARG A 102 15.50 22.78 23.98
C ARG A 102 15.09 23.10 25.42
N THR A 103 16.00 22.88 26.37
CA THR A 103 15.94 23.25 27.80
C THR A 103 14.55 23.30 28.46
N GLU A 104 13.79 24.38 28.26
CA GLU A 104 12.48 24.64 28.90
C GLU A 104 11.25 24.16 28.10
N GLU A 105 11.41 23.83 26.82
CA GLU A 105 10.33 23.41 25.90
C GLU A 105 10.43 21.94 25.52
N LYS A 106 10.94 21.08 26.42
CA LYS A 106 11.01 19.64 26.13
C LYS A 106 9.61 19.02 26.07
N PHE A 107 9.34 18.28 25.01
CA PHE A 107 8.10 17.53 24.82
C PHE A 107 8.37 16.13 24.30
N TRP A 108 7.45 15.20 24.58
CA TRP A 108 7.53 13.84 24.08
C TRP A 108 7.03 13.77 22.65
N ILE A 109 7.76 13.07 21.79
CA ILE A 109 7.33 12.68 20.45
C ILE A 109 7.21 11.16 20.38
N ARG A 110 6.17 10.69 19.69
CA ARG A 110 5.93 9.27 19.39
C ARG A 110 5.93 9.11 17.88
N VAL A 111 6.82 8.29 17.38
CA VAL A 111 7.05 8.11 15.95
C VAL A 111 6.39 6.82 15.49
N TRP A 112 5.58 6.94 14.43
CA TRP A 112 4.87 5.85 13.77
C TRP A 112 5.34 5.77 12.33
N ILE A 113 5.82 4.60 11.93
CA ILE A 113 6.17 4.36 10.54
C ILE A 113 5.02 3.65 9.83
N ASP A 114 4.55 4.25 8.75
CA ASP A 114 3.60 3.64 7.82
C ASP A 114 4.30 3.32 6.49
N ASN A 115 4.59 2.04 6.29
CA ASN A 115 5.18 1.52 5.04
C ASN A 115 4.19 1.54 3.85
N GLY A 116 2.97 2.06 4.01
CA GLY A 116 1.99 2.28 2.94
C GLY A 116 1.14 1.07 2.55
N GLY A 117 1.59 -0.16 2.86
CA GLY A 117 0.90 -1.39 2.46
C GLY A 117 -0.38 -1.71 3.26
N ALA A 118 -0.46 -1.31 4.52
CA ALA A 118 -1.64 -1.59 5.34
C ALA A 118 -2.77 -0.58 5.08
N ALA A 119 -4.02 -0.97 5.34
CA ALA A 119 -5.14 -0.03 5.38
C ALA A 119 -4.93 0.97 6.53
N VAL A 120 -5.19 2.27 6.31
CA VAL A 120 -4.92 3.33 7.31
C VAL A 120 -5.63 3.01 8.64
N GLU A 121 -6.87 2.53 8.60
CA GLU A 121 -7.72 2.23 9.76
C GLU A 121 -7.17 1.06 10.63
N SER A 122 -6.30 0.25 10.03
CA SER A 122 -5.61 -0.83 10.72
C SER A 122 -4.40 -0.36 11.52
N LEU A 123 -3.87 0.83 11.20
CA LEU A 123 -2.68 1.38 11.84
C LEU A 123 -2.94 1.66 13.32
N PRO A 124 -1.97 1.40 14.21
CA PRO A 124 -2.22 1.46 15.65
C PRO A 124 -2.61 2.87 16.12
N PHE A 125 -1.98 3.92 15.57
CA PHE A 125 -2.26 5.31 15.95
C PHE A 125 -3.71 5.73 15.69
N MET A 126 -4.38 5.16 14.69
CA MET A 126 -5.76 5.52 14.34
C MET A 126 -6.77 5.31 15.46
N ASN A 127 -6.48 4.43 16.42
CA ASN A 127 -7.44 4.03 17.45
C ASN A 127 -7.24 4.75 18.79
N ARG A 128 -6.37 5.77 18.80
CA ARG A 128 -6.12 6.58 19.99
C ARG A 128 -7.24 7.50 20.40
N GLY A 129 -8.14 7.88 19.50
CA GLY A 129 -9.25 8.79 19.79
C GLY A 129 -10.16 8.36 20.96
N LEU A 130 -10.03 7.12 21.46
CA LEU A 130 -10.74 6.59 22.62
C LEU A 130 -9.96 6.62 23.94
N GLN A 131 -8.63 6.72 23.92
CA GLN A 131 -7.81 6.81 25.14
C GLN A 131 -7.53 8.28 25.43
N ARG A 132 -8.01 8.79 26.57
CA ARG A 132 -7.57 10.10 27.08
C ARG A 132 -6.04 10.02 27.18
N ASP A 133 -5.33 10.89 26.46
CA ASP A 133 -3.87 11.00 26.59
C ASP A 133 -3.56 11.29 28.06
N ARG A 134 -3.17 10.24 28.80
CA ARG A 134 -2.69 10.37 30.18
C ARG A 134 -1.43 11.24 30.22
N PHE A 135 -0.71 11.33 29.09
CA PHE A 135 0.52 12.09 28.93
C PHE A 135 0.50 12.89 27.61
N PRO A 136 0.79 14.20 27.63
CA PRO A 136 0.86 15.00 26.41
C PRO A 136 2.08 14.60 25.58
N ALA A 137 1.87 14.19 24.34
CA ALA A 137 2.91 13.90 23.36
C ALA A 137 2.46 14.28 21.94
N ILE A 138 3.41 14.62 21.08
CA ILE A 138 3.17 14.80 19.64
C ILE A 138 3.27 13.43 18.98
N ASP A 139 2.28 13.11 18.14
CA ASP A 139 2.36 11.98 17.23
C ASP A 139 2.96 12.43 15.90
N LEU A 140 4.01 11.75 15.49
CA LEU A 140 4.62 11.93 14.19
C LEU A 140 4.42 10.64 13.38
N VAL A 141 3.68 10.74 12.29
CA VAL A 141 3.52 9.64 11.33
C VAL A 141 4.44 9.90 10.15
N ILE A 142 5.40 9.02 9.93
CA ILE A 142 6.26 9.00 8.76
C ILE A 142 5.65 8.01 7.77
N THR A 143 5.36 8.46 6.57
CA THR A 143 4.73 7.65 5.51
C THR A 143 5.46 7.83 4.19
N THR A 144 5.12 7.03 3.19
CA THR A 144 5.84 6.95 1.91
C THR A 144 5.65 8.20 1.05
N SER A 145 4.40 8.56 0.72
CA SER A 145 4.09 9.62 -0.25
C SER A 145 3.11 10.67 0.29
N LEU A 146 3.02 11.81 -0.39
CA LEU A 146 2.07 12.86 -0.06
C LEU A 146 0.62 12.40 -0.28
N SER A 147 0.37 11.59 -1.30
CA SER A 147 -0.94 10.97 -1.53
C SER A 147 -1.37 10.10 -0.35
N ARG A 148 -0.44 9.31 0.20
CA ARG A 148 -0.70 8.50 1.39
C ARG A 148 -0.88 9.37 2.64
N ALA A 149 -0.09 10.43 2.78
CA ALA A 149 -0.19 11.38 3.88
C ALA A 149 -1.54 12.12 3.89
N GLU A 150 -2.04 12.56 2.73
CA GLU A 150 -3.38 13.16 2.58
C GLU A 150 -4.51 12.16 2.91
N LEU A 151 -4.36 10.89 2.55
CA LEU A 151 -5.31 9.86 2.95
C LEU A 151 -5.35 9.69 4.48
N ILE A 152 -4.18 9.63 5.14
CA ILE A 152 -4.09 9.55 6.60
C ILE A 152 -4.73 10.78 7.23
N LYS A 153 -4.42 11.99 6.73
CA LYS A 153 -4.99 13.26 7.19
C LYS A 153 -6.52 13.25 7.15
N ARG A 154 -7.12 12.80 6.04
CA ARG A 154 -8.58 12.68 5.91
C ARG A 154 -9.16 11.68 6.91
N GLN A 155 -8.55 10.50 7.03
CA GLN A 155 -9.03 9.47 7.97
C GLN A 155 -8.90 9.89 9.43
N VAL A 156 -7.83 10.59 9.80
CA VAL A 156 -7.68 11.15 11.15
C VAL A 156 -8.73 12.24 11.39
N SER A 157 -8.97 13.10 10.40
CA SER A 157 -9.97 14.16 10.49
C SER A 157 -11.37 13.62 10.72
N SER A 158 -11.73 12.48 10.13
CA SER A 158 -13.02 11.81 10.37
C SER A 158 -13.05 11.02 11.68
N SER A 159 -11.93 10.39 12.06
CA SER A 159 -11.90 9.40 13.15
C SER A 159 -11.63 10.01 14.52
N TRP A 160 -10.76 11.01 14.60
CA TRP A 160 -10.34 11.59 15.86
C TRP A 160 -11.30 12.71 16.24
N LYS A 161 -11.83 12.67 17.46
CA LYS A 161 -12.66 13.78 17.99
C LYS A 161 -11.82 14.88 18.66
N ARG A 162 -10.62 14.55 19.16
CA ARG A 162 -9.70 15.42 19.89
C ARG A 162 -8.24 15.05 19.55
N GLY A 163 -7.29 15.94 19.80
CA GLY A 163 -5.85 15.66 19.66
C GLY A 163 -5.31 15.73 18.22
N LYS A 164 -6.09 16.20 17.25
CA LYS A 164 -5.68 16.36 15.84
C LYS A 164 -4.53 17.36 15.69
N ASP A 165 -4.52 18.38 16.54
CA ASP A 165 -3.50 19.42 16.68
C ASP A 165 -2.13 18.86 17.08
N ARG A 166 -2.09 17.64 17.62
CA ARG A 166 -0.87 16.95 18.06
C ARG A 166 -0.38 15.91 17.06
N LEU A 167 -0.98 15.81 15.88
CA LEU A 167 -0.53 14.91 14.82
C LEU A 167 0.21 15.68 13.72
N VAL A 168 1.42 15.23 13.45
CA VAL A 168 2.25 15.66 12.32
C VAL A 168 2.41 14.47 11.37
N ILE A 169 2.22 14.68 10.07
CA ILE A 169 2.42 13.65 9.05
C ILE A 169 3.56 14.10 8.14
N TYR A 170 4.55 13.24 7.92
CA TYR A 170 5.70 13.48 7.08
C TYR A 170 5.73 12.47 5.93
N ALA A 171 5.73 12.97 4.69
CA ALA A 171 5.83 12.19 3.47
C ALA A 171 7.31 12.08 3.07
N GLN A 172 7.91 10.93 3.32
CA GLN A 172 9.35 10.72 3.25
C GLN A 172 9.92 10.83 1.83
N ASP A 173 9.23 10.29 0.82
CA ASP A 173 9.72 10.26 -0.57
C ASP A 173 9.73 11.66 -1.22
N GLU A 174 8.96 12.60 -0.65
CA GLU A 174 8.77 13.95 -1.16
C GLU A 174 9.38 15.03 -0.25
N ASP A 175 9.98 14.63 0.89
CA ASP A 175 10.52 15.52 1.94
C ASP A 175 9.55 16.63 2.36
N GLN A 176 8.28 16.27 2.57
CA GLN A 176 7.20 17.22 2.83
C GLN A 176 6.41 16.90 4.10
N TYR A 177 6.02 17.95 4.82
CA TYR A 177 5.15 17.86 5.99
C TYR A 177 3.71 18.24 5.63
N LEU A 178 2.76 17.38 6.01
CA LEU A 178 1.35 17.73 6.08
C LEU A 178 0.96 17.96 7.54
N LYS A 179 0.58 19.20 7.82
CA LYS A 179 -0.05 19.58 9.10
C LYS A 179 -1.57 19.54 8.94
N LEU A 180 -2.27 18.98 9.92
CA LEU A 180 -3.73 18.89 9.93
C LEU A 180 -4.41 20.24 10.17
N THR A 181 -3.74 21.11 10.92
CA THR A 181 -4.10 22.50 11.17
C THR A 181 -2.80 23.30 11.21
N GLU A 182 -2.82 24.54 10.73
CA GLU A 182 -1.75 25.48 11.06
C GLU A 182 -1.60 25.51 12.57
N TYR A 183 -0.38 25.29 13.04
CA TYR A 183 -0.06 25.31 14.46
C TYR A 183 -0.26 26.76 14.92
N SER A 184 -1.45 27.12 15.40
CA SER A 184 -1.54 28.28 16.26
C SER A 184 -0.81 27.86 17.53
N HIS A 185 0.36 28.47 17.76
CA HIS A 185 0.92 28.54 19.10
C HIS A 185 -0.08 29.28 19.97
N SER A 186 -1.15 28.63 20.41
CA SER A 186 -1.74 28.94 21.70
C SER A 186 -0.96 28.09 22.69
N PRO A 187 0.04 28.67 23.39
CA PRO A 187 0.63 27.98 24.51
C PRO A 187 -0.52 27.61 25.45
N ALA A 188 -0.71 26.31 25.66
CA ALA A 188 -1.52 25.88 26.78
C ALA A 188 -0.93 26.56 28.02
N SER A 189 -1.70 27.43 28.65
CA SER A 189 -1.37 28.07 29.92
C SER A 189 -0.74 27.02 30.85
N PRO A 190 0.48 27.23 31.37
CA PRO A 190 1.14 26.29 32.26
C PRO A 190 0.47 26.36 33.64
N LYS A 191 -0.65 25.65 33.80
CA LYS A 191 -1.33 25.47 35.09
C LYS A 191 -1.61 24.02 35.42
N THR A 192 -0.79 23.10 34.93
CA THR A 192 -0.66 21.77 35.53
C THR A 192 0.81 21.56 35.89
N LYS A 193 1.09 21.52 37.19
CA LYS A 193 2.42 21.25 37.76
C LYS A 193 2.98 19.97 37.12
N GLY A 194 3.93 20.11 36.21
CA GLY A 194 4.45 19.06 35.33
C GLY A 194 5.43 18.07 35.97
N HIS A 195 5.56 18.04 37.29
CA HIS A 195 6.62 17.26 37.95
C HIS A 195 6.30 15.77 38.19
N GLY A 196 5.09 15.28 37.87
CA GLY A 196 4.73 13.85 38.00
C GLY A 196 4.65 13.06 36.69
N LEU A 197 4.24 13.70 35.59
CA LEU A 197 3.85 13.00 34.36
C LEU A 197 5.04 12.46 33.54
N ALA A 198 6.19 13.12 33.61
CA ALA A 198 7.40 12.66 32.92
C ALA A 198 7.97 11.38 33.55
N GLY A 199 7.97 11.29 34.89
CA GLY A 199 8.38 10.09 35.62
C GLY A 199 7.46 8.91 35.35
N GLU A 200 6.14 9.15 35.29
CA GLU A 200 5.16 8.11 34.92
C GLU A 200 5.32 7.63 33.47
N PHE A 201 5.57 8.54 32.51
CA PHE A 201 5.85 8.17 31.12
C PHE A 201 7.08 7.28 31.03
N GLN A 202 8.15 7.64 31.74
CA GLN A 202 9.39 6.87 31.79
C GLN A 202 9.16 5.47 32.40
N ALA A 203 8.37 5.37 33.47
CA ALA A 203 8.04 4.09 34.09
C ALA A 203 7.27 3.16 33.13
N GLU A 204 6.37 3.69 32.31
CA GLU A 204 5.68 2.90 31.28
C GLU A 204 6.61 2.46 30.14
N LEU A 205 7.57 3.31 29.74
CA LEU A 205 8.62 2.89 28.80
C LEU A 205 9.43 1.72 29.38
N ASP A 206 9.80 1.79 30.66
CA ASP A 206 10.55 0.73 31.33
C ASP A 206 9.76 -0.59 31.39
N LYS A 207 8.46 -0.53 31.63
CA LYS A 207 7.57 -1.70 31.56
C LYS A 207 7.55 -2.36 30.18
N ILE A 208 7.46 -1.56 29.11
CA ILE A 208 7.49 -2.06 27.72
C ILE A 208 8.84 -2.74 27.42
N ARG A 209 9.94 -2.17 27.90
CA ARG A 209 11.29 -2.77 27.76
C ARG A 209 11.37 -4.14 28.42
N TRP A 210 10.82 -4.29 29.63
CA TRP A 210 10.79 -5.59 30.32
C TRP A 210 9.95 -6.62 29.58
N GLN A 211 8.75 -6.25 29.14
CA GLN A 211 7.87 -7.17 28.38
C GLN A 211 8.51 -7.65 27.07
N ARG A 212 9.37 -6.84 26.44
CA ARG A 212 10.11 -7.21 25.22
C ARG A 212 11.04 -8.39 25.42
N LEU A 213 11.64 -8.50 26.61
CA LEU A 213 12.64 -9.52 26.92
C LEU A 213 12.02 -10.89 27.23
N GLU A 214 10.70 -10.96 27.37
CA GLU A 214 9.97 -12.22 27.57
C GLU A 214 10.07 -13.15 26.35
N ILE A 215 10.23 -14.46 26.62
CA ILE A 215 10.41 -15.46 25.57
C ILE A 215 9.06 -16.01 25.12
N LYS A 216 8.73 -15.77 23.85
CA LYS A 216 7.64 -16.46 23.14
C LYS A 216 8.25 -17.26 21.98
N ARG A 217 8.17 -18.60 22.04
CA ARG A 217 8.76 -19.49 21.01
C ARG A 217 8.30 -19.13 19.60
N ARG A 218 6.98 -18.90 19.44
CA ARG A 218 6.38 -18.47 18.17
C ARG A 218 7.03 -17.19 17.61
N ASP A 219 7.31 -16.21 18.47
CA ASP A 219 7.91 -14.95 18.04
C ASP A 219 9.39 -15.14 17.58
N GLN A 220 10.13 -16.14 18.10
CA GLN A 220 11.48 -16.42 17.61
C GLN A 220 11.48 -16.87 16.15
N ASN A 221 10.52 -17.72 15.75
CA ASN A 221 10.39 -18.19 14.37
C ASN A 221 10.08 -17.03 13.43
N ILE A 222 9.15 -16.14 13.84
CA ILE A 222 8.84 -14.92 13.09
C ILE A 222 10.09 -14.05 12.92
N GLY A 223 10.86 -13.84 13.98
CA GLY A 223 12.12 -13.10 13.87
C GLY A 223 13.13 -13.75 12.93
N GLY A 224 13.21 -15.09 12.88
CA GLY A 224 14.03 -15.83 11.92
C GLY A 224 13.64 -15.57 10.46
N HIS A 225 12.34 -15.49 10.16
CA HIS A 225 11.87 -15.09 8.83
C HIS A 225 12.32 -13.66 8.49
N PHE A 226 12.24 -12.70 9.42
CA PHE A 226 12.65 -11.30 9.16
C PHE A 226 14.14 -11.14 8.82
N LEU A 227 15.00 -12.00 9.35
CA LEU A 227 16.44 -12.04 9.01
C LEU A 227 16.70 -12.61 7.61
N SER A 228 15.76 -13.39 7.08
CA SER A 228 15.88 -14.05 5.77
C SER A 228 15.24 -13.24 4.64
N LEU A 229 14.37 -12.27 4.96
CA LEU A 229 13.54 -11.52 4.00
C LEU A 229 14.06 -10.09 3.77
N TRP A 230 14.06 -9.68 2.50
CA TRP A 230 14.36 -8.33 2.00
C TRP A 230 13.06 -7.54 1.78
N LYS A 231 13.09 -6.21 1.61
CA LYS A 231 11.89 -5.40 1.36
C LYS A 231 11.07 -5.95 0.20
N VAL A 232 11.72 -6.33 -0.90
CA VAL A 232 11.06 -6.93 -2.06
C VAL A 232 10.26 -8.18 -1.68
N ASP A 233 10.74 -8.99 -0.73
CA ASP A 233 10.03 -10.20 -0.29
C ASP A 233 8.77 -9.83 0.51
N PHE A 234 8.79 -8.73 1.29
CA PHE A 234 7.59 -8.21 1.96
C PHE A 234 6.60 -7.57 0.99
N ASP A 235 7.09 -6.89 -0.04
CA ASP A 235 6.25 -6.31 -1.09
C ASP A 235 5.55 -7.44 -1.89
N ILE A 236 6.27 -8.54 -2.18
CA ILE A 236 5.68 -9.76 -2.77
C ILE A 236 4.65 -10.38 -1.83
N LEU A 237 4.94 -10.51 -0.53
CA LEU A 237 3.98 -11.03 0.45
C LEU A 237 2.72 -10.16 0.51
N ALA A 238 2.86 -8.84 0.53
CA ALA A 238 1.72 -7.92 0.46
C ALA A 238 0.89 -8.16 -0.80
N TYR A 239 1.55 -8.26 -1.95
CA TYR A 239 0.91 -8.46 -3.24
C TYR A 239 0.16 -9.80 -3.34
N VAL A 240 0.78 -10.91 -2.90
CA VAL A 240 0.12 -12.23 -2.79
C VAL A 240 -1.05 -12.16 -1.81
N GLY A 241 -0.85 -11.46 -0.68
CA GLY A 241 -1.87 -11.29 0.34
C GLY A 241 -3.13 -10.61 -0.20
N ASP A 242 -2.94 -9.56 -0.98
CA ASP A 242 -3.99 -8.81 -1.66
C ASP A 242 -4.53 -9.51 -2.91
N ASN A 243 -3.91 -10.60 -3.38
CA ASN A 243 -4.29 -11.29 -4.63
C ASN A 243 -4.17 -12.85 -4.54
N PRO A 244 -4.82 -13.53 -3.57
CA PRO A 244 -4.63 -14.95 -3.27
C PRO A 244 -5.21 -15.96 -4.29
N ASN A 245 -5.69 -15.49 -5.46
CA ASN A 245 -6.35 -16.29 -6.49
C ASN A 245 -5.52 -16.41 -7.78
N PHE A 246 -4.28 -15.91 -7.76
CA PHE A 246 -3.36 -16.05 -8.87
C PHE A 246 -2.36 -17.15 -8.58
N THR A 247 -1.89 -17.83 -9.62
CA THR A 247 -0.77 -18.77 -9.50
C THR A 247 0.55 -18.04 -9.28
N LEU A 248 1.60 -18.78 -8.93
CA LEU A 248 2.92 -18.20 -8.72
C LEU A 248 3.44 -17.52 -9.99
N GLU A 249 3.25 -18.16 -11.15
CA GLU A 249 3.63 -17.62 -12.47
C GLU A 249 2.82 -16.37 -12.82
N GLU A 250 1.54 -16.33 -12.46
CA GLU A 250 0.67 -15.19 -12.70
C GLU A 250 1.06 -13.99 -11.83
N ILE A 251 1.36 -14.19 -10.54
CA ILE A 251 1.88 -13.14 -9.68
C ILE A 251 3.21 -12.61 -10.21
N ALA A 252 4.12 -13.50 -10.62
CA ALA A 252 5.40 -13.11 -11.21
C ALA A 252 5.23 -12.29 -12.50
N TYR A 253 4.31 -12.72 -13.37
CA TYR A 253 3.96 -11.98 -14.59
C TYR A 253 3.46 -10.56 -14.26
N LEU A 254 2.50 -10.43 -13.35
CA LEU A 254 1.93 -9.12 -13.01
C LEU A 254 2.97 -8.19 -12.38
N LEU A 255 3.80 -8.70 -11.47
CA LEU A 255 4.87 -7.92 -10.84
C LEU A 255 5.97 -7.53 -11.84
N ALA A 256 6.35 -8.41 -12.77
CA ALA A 256 7.38 -8.14 -13.77
C ALA A 256 6.93 -7.13 -14.85
N HIS A 257 5.62 -7.06 -15.11
CA HIS A 257 5.07 -6.26 -16.20
C HIS A 257 4.21 -5.07 -15.72
N GLY A 258 4.12 -4.85 -14.41
CA GLY A 258 3.35 -3.73 -13.86
C GLY A 258 4.03 -2.37 -14.05
N THR A 259 5.27 -2.23 -13.59
CA THR A 259 5.98 -0.94 -13.62
C THR A 259 7.17 -0.98 -14.57
N THR A 260 6.97 -0.55 -15.82
CA THR A 260 8.02 -0.56 -16.83
C THR A 260 8.71 0.79 -16.88
N GLY A 261 9.73 1.01 -16.06
CA GLY A 261 10.70 2.09 -16.34
C GLY A 261 11.23 2.90 -15.17
N ALA A 262 11.35 2.31 -13.98
CA ALA A 262 12.32 2.81 -13.00
C ALA A 262 13.72 2.19 -13.19
N MET A 263 13.82 1.07 -13.93
CA MET A 263 15.09 0.37 -14.14
C MET A 263 15.65 0.72 -15.50
N GLY A 264 16.93 1.09 -15.52
CA GLY A 264 17.70 1.31 -16.73
C GLY A 264 17.62 0.11 -17.68
N LEU A 265 18.05 0.36 -18.91
CA LEU A 265 18.08 -0.54 -20.07
C LEU A 265 18.78 -1.92 -19.87
N GLU A 266 19.06 -2.35 -18.64
CA GLU A 266 19.93 -3.50 -18.34
C GLU A 266 19.18 -4.79 -17.97
N ASN A 267 17.96 -4.72 -17.42
CA ASN A 267 17.20 -5.93 -17.09
C ASN A 267 16.00 -6.09 -18.04
N THR A 268 15.99 -7.19 -18.79
CA THR A 268 14.82 -7.56 -19.58
C THR A 268 13.65 -7.90 -18.66
N ALA A 269 12.43 -7.83 -19.17
CA ALA A 269 11.26 -8.22 -18.38
C ALA A 269 11.31 -9.72 -18.01
N GLU A 270 12.04 -10.53 -18.78
CA GLU A 270 12.35 -11.93 -18.47
C GLU A 270 13.27 -12.05 -17.24
N ASP A 271 14.30 -11.20 -17.12
CA ASP A 271 15.19 -11.18 -15.95
C ASP A 271 14.42 -10.81 -14.67
N THR A 272 13.55 -9.81 -14.79
CA THR A 272 12.68 -9.38 -13.67
C THR A 272 11.75 -10.52 -13.26
N CYS A 273 11.13 -11.20 -14.22
CA CYS A 273 10.28 -12.36 -13.96
C CYS A 273 11.05 -13.50 -13.29
N ARG A 274 12.27 -13.82 -13.77
CA ARG A 274 13.14 -14.85 -13.14
C ARG A 274 13.50 -14.49 -11.71
N MET A 275 13.87 -13.23 -11.44
CA MET A 275 14.15 -12.75 -10.08
C MET A 275 12.92 -12.90 -9.18
N ILE A 276 11.74 -12.48 -9.64
CA ILE A 276 10.50 -12.56 -8.85
C ILE A 276 10.12 -14.02 -8.57
N ASN A 277 10.21 -14.90 -9.57
CA ASN A 277 9.98 -16.33 -9.39
C ASN A 277 10.92 -16.92 -8.33
N HIS A 278 12.21 -16.62 -8.40
CA HIS A 278 13.16 -17.07 -7.39
C HIS A 278 12.82 -16.58 -5.98
N ARG A 279 12.36 -15.33 -5.84
CA ARG A 279 11.88 -14.80 -4.54
C ARG A 279 10.61 -15.48 -4.07
N LEU A 280 9.64 -15.72 -4.96
CA LEU A 280 8.41 -16.44 -4.64
C LEU A 280 8.69 -17.88 -4.17
N GLU A 281 9.56 -18.61 -4.87
CA GLU A 281 10.01 -19.96 -4.47
C GLU A 281 10.66 -19.95 -3.08
N LYS A 282 11.51 -18.96 -2.80
CA LYS A 282 12.10 -18.78 -1.47
C LYS A 282 11.01 -18.55 -0.42
N ILE A 283 10.05 -17.65 -0.66
CA ILE A 283 8.94 -17.36 0.27
C ILE A 283 8.08 -18.62 0.49
N LEU A 284 7.84 -19.42 -0.55
CA LEU A 284 7.15 -20.72 -0.47
C LEU A 284 7.94 -21.71 0.40
N SER A 285 9.25 -21.82 0.19
CA SER A 285 10.13 -22.70 0.99
C SER A 285 10.17 -22.32 2.48
N LEU A 286 9.94 -21.05 2.80
CA LEU A 286 9.82 -20.56 4.18
C LEU A 286 8.44 -20.83 4.80
N GLY A 287 7.49 -21.39 4.03
CA GLY A 287 6.13 -21.69 4.47
C GLY A 287 5.28 -20.45 4.72
N LEU A 288 5.62 -19.31 4.09
CA LEU A 288 4.89 -18.04 4.26
C LEU A 288 3.76 -17.89 3.25
N ILE A 289 3.83 -18.62 2.14
CA ILE A 289 2.74 -18.80 1.18
C ILE A 289 2.42 -20.28 1.04
N GLU A 290 1.19 -20.58 0.67
CA GLU A 290 0.69 -21.94 0.45
C GLU A 290 -0.27 -21.97 -0.73
N GLU A 291 -0.46 -23.14 -1.33
CA GLU A 291 -1.47 -23.33 -2.36
C GLU A 291 -2.87 -23.12 -1.76
N ALA A 292 -3.70 -22.36 -2.47
CA ALA A 292 -5.08 -22.17 -2.10
C ALA A 292 -5.85 -23.48 -2.32
N ARG A 293 -6.65 -23.88 -1.32
CA ARG A 293 -7.51 -25.06 -1.45
C ARG A 293 -8.70 -24.76 -2.34
N ALA A 294 -9.20 -25.80 -3.00
CA ALA A 294 -10.43 -25.72 -3.77
C ALA A 294 -11.55 -25.07 -2.93
N PRO A 295 -12.35 -24.17 -3.54
CA PRO A 295 -12.47 -23.96 -4.99
C PRO A 295 -11.55 -22.88 -5.55
N LEU A 296 -10.71 -22.25 -4.73
CA LEU A 296 -9.70 -21.32 -5.21
C LEU A 296 -8.62 -22.08 -5.98
N ALA A 297 -8.13 -21.45 -7.03
CA ALA A 297 -6.91 -21.84 -7.70
C ALA A 297 -5.90 -20.71 -7.45
N GLY A 298 -4.65 -21.02 -7.14
CA GLY A 298 -3.60 -20.03 -6.91
C GLY A 298 -2.85 -20.22 -5.58
N ILE A 299 -2.17 -19.16 -5.16
CA ILE A 299 -1.37 -19.12 -3.92
C ILE A 299 -1.94 -18.07 -2.96
N LYS A 300 -1.88 -18.33 -1.65
CA LYS A 300 -2.29 -17.39 -0.59
C LYS A 300 -1.23 -17.31 0.51
N LEU A 301 -1.30 -16.28 1.35
CA LEU A 301 -0.45 -16.25 2.55
C LEU A 301 -0.90 -17.32 3.54
N SER A 302 0.07 -18.04 4.12
CA SER A 302 -0.17 -18.95 5.24
C SER A 302 -0.47 -18.14 6.52
N PRO A 303 -0.95 -18.77 7.61
CA PRO A 303 -1.09 -18.08 8.89
C PRO A 303 0.21 -17.43 9.40
N SER A 304 1.37 -18.05 9.10
CA SER A 304 2.70 -17.49 9.40
C SER A 304 3.00 -16.29 8.49
N GLY A 305 2.70 -16.39 7.19
CA GLY A 305 2.82 -15.27 6.25
C GLY A 305 2.02 -14.05 6.65
N LEU A 306 0.76 -14.26 7.08
CA LEU A 306 -0.10 -13.19 7.62
C LEU A 306 0.50 -12.56 8.88
N GLU A 307 1.09 -13.35 9.79
CA GLU A 307 1.78 -12.81 10.96
C GLU A 307 3.02 -12.00 10.59
N VAL A 308 3.88 -12.54 9.72
CA VAL A 308 5.09 -11.86 9.25
C VAL A 308 4.71 -10.52 8.62
N LEU A 309 3.70 -10.50 7.75
CA LEU A 309 3.24 -9.28 7.09
C LEU A 309 2.61 -8.28 8.07
N SER A 310 1.77 -8.74 9.01
CA SER A 310 1.19 -7.84 10.02
C SER A 310 2.27 -7.20 10.89
N ARG A 311 3.29 -7.97 11.28
CA ARG A 311 4.44 -7.47 12.05
C ARG A 311 5.32 -6.53 11.23
N TYR A 312 5.42 -6.72 9.92
CA TYR A 312 6.15 -5.84 9.01
C TYR A 312 5.46 -4.49 8.87
N TRP A 313 4.13 -4.46 8.86
CA TRP A 313 3.33 -3.23 8.89
C TRP A 313 3.15 -2.63 10.28
N GLY A 314 3.53 -3.34 11.35
CA GLY A 314 3.36 -2.86 12.73
C GLY A 314 1.91 -2.92 13.21
N ILE A 315 1.06 -3.75 12.60
CA ILE A 315 -0.34 -3.93 12.96
C ILE A 315 -0.57 -5.28 13.65
N SER A 316 -1.61 -5.36 14.48
CA SER A 316 -2.02 -6.65 15.03
C SER A 316 -2.69 -7.52 13.96
N GLN A 317 -2.60 -8.84 14.09
CA GLN A 317 -3.29 -9.75 13.17
C GLN A 317 -4.81 -9.52 13.18
N GLU A 318 -5.41 -9.16 14.32
CA GLU A 318 -6.84 -8.85 14.38
C GLU A 318 -7.20 -7.59 13.58
N ARG A 319 -6.32 -6.58 13.58
CA ARG A 319 -6.47 -5.40 12.71
C ARG A 319 -6.35 -5.79 11.25
N MET A 320 -5.35 -6.59 10.90
CA MET A 320 -5.22 -7.14 9.55
C MET A 320 -6.52 -7.87 9.15
N ARG A 321 -7.00 -8.84 9.93
CA ARG A 321 -8.24 -9.59 9.69
C ARG A 321 -9.45 -8.69 9.42
N ARG A 322 -9.56 -7.57 10.15
CA ARG A 322 -10.69 -6.65 10.04
C ARG A 322 -10.64 -5.74 8.82
N PHE A 323 -9.45 -5.34 8.37
CA PHE A 323 -9.29 -4.28 7.36
C PHE A 323 -8.59 -4.73 6.09
N HIS A 324 -8.04 -5.93 6.06
CA HIS A 324 -7.48 -6.54 4.88
C HIS A 324 -8.56 -6.73 3.81
N ALA A 325 -8.17 -6.57 2.54
CA ALA A 325 -9.09 -6.59 1.42
C ALA A 325 -9.85 -7.93 1.35
N TRP A 326 -9.08 -9.01 1.42
CA TRP A 326 -9.60 -10.36 1.39
C TRP A 326 -10.14 -10.85 2.74
N PRO A 327 -11.32 -11.51 2.78
CA PRO A 327 -11.92 -12.02 4.00
C PRO A 327 -11.04 -13.03 4.74
N GLN A 328 -10.85 -12.79 6.03
CA GLN A 328 -10.09 -13.65 6.93
C GLN A 328 -10.95 -14.06 8.13
N LYS A 329 -10.71 -15.26 8.66
CA LYS A 329 -11.40 -15.84 9.82
C LYS A 329 -10.40 -16.34 10.85
N ARG A 330 -10.90 -16.70 12.03
CA ARG A 330 -10.12 -17.40 13.05
C ARG A 330 -10.27 -18.91 12.84
N ALA A 331 -9.16 -19.61 12.74
CA ALA A 331 -9.10 -21.06 12.81
C ALA A 331 -9.40 -21.55 14.25
N ARG A 332 -9.58 -22.87 14.41
CA ARG A 332 -9.91 -23.48 15.71
C ARG A 332 -8.83 -23.30 16.77
N ASP A 333 -7.57 -23.23 16.33
CA ASP A 333 -6.39 -22.97 17.17
C ASP A 333 -6.17 -21.47 17.47
N GLY A 334 -7.06 -20.60 16.96
CA GLY A 334 -6.99 -19.15 17.12
C GLY A 334 -6.11 -18.43 16.09
N ALA A 335 -5.44 -19.16 15.19
CA ALA A 335 -4.69 -18.54 14.09
C ALA A 335 -5.63 -17.80 13.13
N ILE A 336 -5.11 -16.79 12.45
CA ILE A 336 -5.87 -16.06 11.43
C ILE A 336 -5.50 -16.65 10.06
N GLU A 337 -6.53 -16.97 9.28
CA GLU A 337 -6.40 -17.57 7.94
C GLU A 337 -7.44 -16.97 6.98
N TYR A 338 -7.23 -17.13 5.68
CA TYR A 338 -8.23 -16.77 4.67
C TYR A 338 -9.50 -17.61 4.80
N SER A 339 -10.65 -16.99 4.50
CA SER A 339 -11.95 -17.66 4.59
C SER A 339 -12.36 -18.29 3.26
N ASP A 340 -11.96 -19.54 3.01
CA ASP A 340 -12.25 -20.27 1.77
C ASP A 340 -13.76 -20.28 1.37
N SER A 341 -14.67 -20.29 2.35
CA SER A 341 -16.13 -20.28 2.13
C SER A 341 -16.69 -18.96 1.60
N ALA A 342 -16.05 -17.83 1.92
CA ALA A 342 -16.43 -16.53 1.37
C ALA A 342 -15.98 -16.44 -0.10
N LEU A 343 -14.86 -17.08 -0.39
CA LEU A 343 -14.18 -17.03 -1.68
C LEU A 343 -14.80 -17.98 -2.70
N SER A 344 -15.34 -19.11 -2.26
CA SER A 344 -16.13 -20.00 -3.12
C SER A 344 -17.33 -19.32 -3.77
N ARG A 345 -18.00 -18.42 -3.03
CA ARG A 345 -19.21 -17.71 -3.49
C ARG A 345 -18.96 -16.70 -4.58
N ILE A 346 -17.71 -16.24 -4.73
CA ILE A 346 -17.33 -15.17 -5.67
C ILE A 346 -16.38 -15.65 -6.76
N LYS A 347 -16.04 -16.95 -6.81
CA LYS A 347 -15.03 -17.49 -7.73
C LYS A 347 -15.24 -17.10 -9.19
N ASP A 348 -16.44 -17.28 -9.73
CA ASP A 348 -16.71 -16.98 -11.13
C ASP A 348 -16.64 -15.48 -11.41
N HIS A 349 -17.00 -14.66 -10.42
CA HIS A 349 -16.87 -13.21 -10.49
C HIS A 349 -15.39 -12.81 -10.49
N THR A 350 -14.61 -13.34 -9.55
CA THR A 350 -13.16 -13.12 -9.50
C THR A 350 -12.49 -13.50 -10.80
N ARG A 351 -12.91 -14.61 -11.43
CA ARG A 351 -12.31 -15.10 -12.67
C ARG A 351 -12.53 -14.16 -13.84
N GLU A 352 -13.71 -13.56 -13.96
CA GLU A 352 -13.98 -12.54 -14.98
C GLU A 352 -13.15 -11.27 -14.76
N VAL A 353 -13.02 -10.84 -13.49
CA VAL A 353 -12.13 -9.72 -13.14
C VAL A 353 -10.68 -10.07 -13.51
N GLN A 354 -10.20 -11.28 -13.23
CA GLN A 354 -8.86 -11.74 -13.61
C GLN A 354 -8.64 -11.68 -15.12
N TYR A 355 -9.60 -12.14 -15.93
CA TYR A 355 -9.48 -12.05 -17.38
C TYR A 355 -9.32 -10.62 -17.87
N PHE A 356 -10.07 -9.68 -17.29
CA PHE A 356 -9.91 -8.26 -17.60
C PHE A 356 -8.57 -7.71 -17.17
N ILE A 357 -8.09 -8.05 -15.97
CA ILE A 357 -6.77 -7.60 -15.49
C ILE A 357 -5.66 -8.14 -16.38
N PHE A 358 -5.69 -9.42 -16.74
CA PHE A 358 -4.73 -9.97 -17.69
C PHE A 358 -4.83 -9.31 -19.07
N GLY A 359 -6.05 -9.03 -19.55
CA GLY A 359 -6.25 -8.27 -20.79
C GLY A 359 -5.66 -6.86 -20.72
N LEU A 360 -5.81 -6.18 -19.59
CA LEU A 360 -5.24 -4.85 -19.33
C LEU A 360 -3.70 -4.89 -19.38
N TYR A 361 -3.08 -5.85 -18.71
CA TYR A 361 -1.62 -6.03 -18.71
C TYR A 361 -1.07 -6.44 -20.08
N ASP A 362 -1.71 -7.39 -20.75
CA ASP A 362 -1.31 -7.81 -22.10
C ASP A 362 -1.44 -6.64 -23.08
N ASN A 363 -2.52 -5.86 -23.00
CA ASN A 363 -2.70 -4.66 -23.82
C ASN A 363 -1.64 -3.58 -23.55
N ALA A 364 -1.33 -3.29 -22.28
CA ALA A 364 -0.30 -2.32 -21.93
C ALA A 364 1.07 -2.72 -22.51
N ARG A 365 1.40 -4.02 -22.43
CA ARG A 365 2.62 -4.58 -23.04
C ARG A 365 2.63 -4.43 -24.56
N ARG A 366 1.54 -4.77 -25.23
CA ARG A 366 1.40 -4.66 -26.69
C ARG A 366 1.48 -3.21 -27.18
N LEU A 367 1.06 -2.27 -26.35
CA LEU A 367 1.14 -0.83 -26.59
C LEU A 367 2.49 -0.21 -26.20
N GLN A 368 3.38 -0.97 -25.58
CA GLN A 368 4.72 -0.52 -25.22
C GLN A 368 5.55 -0.22 -26.47
N LYS A 369 6.09 1.01 -26.58
CA LYS A 369 6.92 1.46 -27.70
C LYS A 369 8.17 2.20 -27.19
N PRO A 370 9.21 2.39 -28.03
CA PRO A 370 10.42 3.10 -27.63
C PRO A 370 10.19 4.55 -27.18
N TYR A 371 9.10 5.19 -27.62
CA TYR A 371 8.75 6.58 -27.31
C TYR A 371 7.69 6.74 -26.22
N GLY A 372 7.07 5.66 -25.74
CA GLY A 372 6.00 5.75 -24.75
C GLY A 372 5.30 4.43 -24.49
N GLY A 373 4.46 4.41 -23.46
CA GLY A 373 3.79 3.21 -23.04
C GLY A 373 2.82 3.43 -21.88
N VAL A 374 2.39 2.31 -21.31
CA VAL A 374 1.42 2.26 -20.21
C VAL A 374 1.98 1.37 -19.12
N ASP A 375 2.03 1.91 -17.92
CA ASP A 375 2.33 1.20 -16.69
C ASP A 375 1.05 0.90 -15.93
N LEU A 376 1.05 -0.24 -15.24
CA LEU A 376 -0.08 -0.75 -14.47
C LEU A 376 0.41 -1.23 -13.11
N SER A 377 -0.34 -0.95 -12.04
CA SER A 377 -0.09 -1.57 -10.75
C SER A 377 -1.42 -2.06 -10.20
N LEU A 378 -1.54 -3.37 -10.09
CA LEU A 378 -2.71 -3.98 -9.49
C LEU A 378 -2.57 -3.88 -7.97
N ASP A 379 -3.53 -3.23 -7.31
CA ASP A 379 -3.62 -3.22 -5.85
C ASP A 379 -4.33 -4.52 -5.42
N THR A 380 -5.56 -4.73 -5.88
CA THR A 380 -6.28 -5.99 -5.64
C THR A 380 -7.41 -6.21 -6.65
N ILE A 381 -7.76 -7.48 -6.90
CA ILE A 381 -8.90 -7.87 -7.75
C ILE A 381 -10.18 -8.19 -6.99
N ILE A 382 -10.21 -8.09 -5.66
CA ILE A 382 -11.42 -8.10 -4.82
C ILE A 382 -11.11 -7.41 -3.49
N GLY A 383 -12.05 -6.62 -2.98
CA GLY A 383 -12.16 -6.49 -1.53
C GLY A 383 -11.47 -5.27 -0.92
N LYS A 384 -10.81 -4.40 -1.72
CA LYS A 384 -10.18 -3.19 -1.16
C LYS A 384 -11.22 -2.38 -0.40
N ARG A 385 -11.06 -2.29 0.92
CA ARG A 385 -12.00 -1.59 1.77
C ARG A 385 -11.58 -0.13 1.85
N ILE A 386 -12.26 0.72 1.09
CA ILE A 386 -12.03 2.17 1.13
C ILE A 386 -12.99 2.74 2.17
N CYS A 387 -12.48 3.14 3.33
CA CYS A 387 -13.29 3.73 4.38
C CYS A 387 -13.69 5.16 4.00
N PHE A 388 -14.92 5.52 4.34
CA PHE A 388 -15.42 6.89 4.21
C PHE A 388 -16.33 7.23 5.39
N GLU A 389 -16.52 8.52 5.62
CA GLU A 389 -17.55 9.04 6.52
C GLU A 389 -18.72 9.52 5.66
N ASP A 390 -19.92 8.97 5.84
CA ASP A 390 -21.11 9.51 5.20
C ASP A 390 -21.35 10.92 5.77
N LEU A 391 -21.23 11.96 4.95
CA LEU A 391 -21.36 13.34 5.42
C LEU A 391 -22.75 13.65 5.97
N SER A 392 -23.77 12.89 5.54
CA SER A 392 -25.15 13.07 5.99
C SER A 392 -25.42 12.42 7.34
N THR A 393 -24.91 11.21 7.57
CA THR A 393 -25.17 10.45 8.81
C THR A 393 -24.02 10.51 9.81
N ARG A 394 -22.84 10.96 9.38
CA ARG A 394 -21.56 10.88 10.12
C ARG A 394 -21.14 9.45 10.45
N GLU A 395 -21.76 8.45 9.83
CA GLU A 395 -21.42 7.04 10.01
C GLU A 395 -20.27 6.62 9.09
N LYS A 396 -19.46 5.68 9.55
CA LYS A 396 -18.39 5.11 8.74
C LYS A 396 -18.93 4.01 7.82
N GLY A 397 -18.68 4.16 6.53
CA GLY A 397 -18.96 3.17 5.52
C GLY A 397 -17.69 2.59 4.88
N TRP A 398 -17.90 1.58 4.05
CA TRP A 398 -16.85 0.94 3.25
C TRP A 398 -17.28 0.86 1.81
N LEU A 399 -16.48 1.38 0.89
CA LEU A 399 -16.58 1.03 -0.51
C LEU A 399 -15.68 -0.18 -0.78
N ILE A 400 -16.18 -1.10 -1.60
CA ILE A 400 -15.46 -2.30 -2.00
C ILE A 400 -15.61 -2.42 -3.52
N PRO A 401 -14.72 -1.82 -4.33
CA PRO A 401 -14.71 -2.04 -5.76
C PRO A 401 -14.31 -3.49 -6.07
N ASP A 402 -14.67 -3.96 -7.26
CA ASP A 402 -14.29 -5.29 -7.70
C ASP A 402 -12.78 -5.33 -7.96
N ALA A 403 -12.18 -4.35 -8.62
CA ALA A 403 -10.71 -4.22 -8.66
C ALA A 403 -10.23 -2.79 -8.46
N VAL A 404 -8.98 -2.67 -8.02
CA VAL A 404 -8.26 -1.39 -7.92
C VAL A 404 -6.95 -1.51 -8.68
N VAL A 405 -6.77 -0.65 -9.68
CA VAL A 405 -5.59 -0.64 -10.55
C VAL A 405 -5.11 0.78 -10.72
N ASP A 406 -3.84 1.04 -10.43
CA ASP A 406 -3.20 2.30 -10.79
C ASP A 406 -2.68 2.18 -12.23
N ILE A 407 -2.99 3.16 -13.08
CA ILE A 407 -2.53 3.24 -14.47
C ILE A 407 -1.75 4.53 -14.70
N ALA A 408 -0.59 4.42 -15.34
CA ALA A 408 0.26 5.56 -15.67
C ALA A 408 0.66 5.54 -17.14
N PHE A 409 0.32 6.61 -17.86
CA PHE A 409 0.76 6.83 -19.23
C PHE A 409 2.03 7.64 -19.23
N TRP A 410 3.01 7.19 -20.02
CA TRP A 410 4.32 7.83 -20.06
C TRP A 410 4.86 7.94 -21.48
N ARG A 411 5.79 8.88 -21.65
CA ARG A 411 6.54 9.10 -22.89
C ARG A 411 8.03 9.25 -22.61
N ARG A 412 8.84 9.09 -23.64
CA ARG A 412 10.28 9.41 -23.64
C ARG A 412 10.54 10.63 -24.50
N THR A 413 11.40 11.51 -24.03
CA THR A 413 11.87 12.64 -24.83
C THR A 413 13.15 12.23 -25.53
N TRP A 414 13.14 12.31 -26.86
CA TRP A 414 14.30 12.07 -27.70
C TRP A 414 14.85 13.41 -28.20
N ARG A 415 16.17 13.60 -28.13
CA ARG A 415 16.89 14.72 -28.74
C ARG A 415 18.12 14.16 -29.44
N ASP A 416 18.33 14.56 -30.70
CA ASP A 416 19.49 14.16 -31.50
C ASP A 416 19.71 12.62 -31.57
N GLY A 417 18.61 11.86 -31.64
CA GLY A 417 18.66 10.39 -31.67
C GLY A 417 18.95 9.71 -30.33
N GLN A 418 19.08 10.47 -29.24
CA GLN A 418 19.31 9.96 -27.89
C GLN A 418 18.11 10.23 -26.97
N VAL A 419 17.90 9.32 -26.01
CA VAL A 419 16.88 9.49 -24.97
C VAL A 419 17.39 10.48 -23.94
N HIS A 420 16.78 11.67 -23.88
CA HIS A 420 17.14 12.73 -22.95
C HIS A 420 16.42 12.57 -21.60
N GLU A 421 15.13 12.19 -21.65
CA GLU A 421 14.36 11.86 -20.44
C GLU A 421 13.81 10.43 -20.58
N PRO A 422 14.29 9.49 -19.75
CA PRO A 422 14.02 8.06 -19.93
C PRO A 422 12.57 7.68 -19.67
N LYS A 423 11.82 8.51 -18.93
CA LYS A 423 10.39 8.34 -18.68
C LYS A 423 9.75 9.59 -18.07
N ILE A 424 8.83 10.20 -18.82
CA ILE A 424 7.96 11.28 -18.35
C ILE A 424 6.55 10.72 -18.21
N VAL A 425 6.05 10.62 -16.98
CA VAL A 425 4.66 10.26 -16.72
C VAL A 425 3.80 11.51 -16.89
N PHE A 426 2.87 11.50 -17.84
CA PHE A 426 2.02 12.66 -18.15
C PHE A 426 0.57 12.49 -17.69
N SER A 427 0.16 11.28 -17.33
CA SER A 427 -1.17 11.01 -16.78
C SER A 427 -1.14 9.79 -15.87
N THR A 428 -1.61 9.95 -14.63
CA THR A 428 -1.81 8.87 -13.66
C THR A 428 -3.24 8.85 -13.20
N ASN A 429 -3.88 7.67 -13.18
CA ASN A 429 -5.22 7.52 -12.64
C ASN A 429 -5.29 6.27 -11.77
N ARG A 430 -6.04 6.33 -10.68
CA ARG A 430 -6.46 5.14 -9.93
C ARG A 430 -7.82 4.68 -10.46
N LEU A 431 -7.86 3.51 -11.10
CA LEU A 431 -9.08 2.91 -11.60
C LEU A 431 -9.77 2.12 -10.48
N LEU A 432 -11.03 2.44 -10.23
CA LEU A 432 -11.95 1.59 -9.46
C LEU A 432 -12.80 0.83 -10.46
N VAL A 433 -12.67 -0.48 -10.51
CA VAL A 433 -13.36 -1.32 -11.49
C VAL A 433 -14.55 -2.00 -10.84
N GLU A 434 -15.68 -1.99 -11.54
CA GLU A 434 -16.93 -2.64 -11.15
C GLU A 434 -17.41 -3.54 -12.28
N PHE A 435 -17.75 -4.80 -11.97
CA PHE A 435 -18.37 -5.72 -12.91
C PHE A 435 -19.85 -5.89 -12.56
N ASP A 436 -20.74 -5.40 -13.42
CA ASP A 436 -22.17 -5.67 -13.31
C ASP A 436 -22.59 -6.79 -14.27
N ARG A 437 -23.16 -7.83 -13.68
CA ARG A 437 -23.85 -8.88 -14.43
C ARG A 437 -25.30 -8.44 -14.59
N ALA A 438 -25.86 -8.52 -15.79
CA ALA A 438 -27.25 -8.11 -16.06
C ALA A 438 -28.30 -8.79 -15.16
N THR A 439 -27.94 -9.91 -14.52
CA THR A 439 -28.78 -10.62 -13.55
C THR A 439 -28.88 -9.91 -12.19
N ASN A 440 -28.07 -8.88 -11.92
CA ASN A 440 -28.16 -8.10 -10.69
C ASN A 440 -29.42 -7.21 -10.69
N PRO A 441 -30.25 -7.26 -9.63
CA PRO A 441 -31.41 -6.38 -9.50
C PRO A 441 -31.02 -4.90 -9.61
N ILE A 442 -31.85 -4.11 -10.30
CA ILE A 442 -31.61 -2.68 -10.48
C ILE A 442 -31.56 -1.90 -9.17
N THR A 443 -32.31 -2.34 -8.15
CA THR A 443 -32.27 -1.77 -6.80
C THR A 443 -30.88 -1.84 -6.18
N ARG A 444 -30.19 -2.99 -6.36
CA ARG A 444 -28.81 -3.17 -5.88
C ARG A 444 -27.83 -2.26 -6.60
N LEU A 445 -28.02 -2.06 -7.90
CA LEU A 445 -27.22 -1.13 -8.69
C LEU A 445 -27.40 0.30 -8.20
N HIS A 446 -28.65 0.75 -8.05
CA HIS A 446 -29.00 2.08 -7.56
C HIS A 446 -28.37 2.36 -6.19
N ASP A 447 -28.49 1.41 -5.24
CA ASP A 447 -27.88 1.56 -3.91
C ASP A 447 -26.35 1.66 -3.98
N ARG A 448 -25.71 0.91 -4.88
CA ARG A 448 -24.26 0.95 -5.08
C ARG A 448 -23.83 2.29 -5.67
N VAL A 449 -24.48 2.78 -6.73
CA VAL A 449 -24.17 4.08 -7.35
C VAL A 449 -24.43 5.24 -6.37
N LYS A 450 -25.54 5.21 -5.64
CA LYS A 450 -25.83 6.21 -4.58
C LYS A 450 -24.76 6.21 -3.49
N LYS A 451 -24.26 5.04 -3.11
CA LYS A 451 -23.14 4.91 -2.18
C LYS A 451 -21.85 5.51 -2.77
N TYR A 452 -21.54 5.25 -4.04
CA TYR A 452 -20.42 5.91 -4.74
C TYR A 452 -20.56 7.43 -4.77
N GLY A 453 -21.75 7.96 -5.07
CA GLY A 453 -21.99 9.41 -5.16
C GLY A 453 -21.70 10.14 -3.84
N ARG A 454 -22.11 9.54 -2.71
CA ARG A 454 -21.87 10.12 -1.37
C ARG A 454 -20.39 10.23 -0.99
N ILE A 455 -19.54 9.41 -1.60
CA ILE A 455 -18.13 9.29 -1.21
C ILE A 455 -17.20 9.87 -2.25
N TRP A 456 -17.68 10.09 -3.48
CA TRP A 456 -16.83 10.40 -4.61
C TRP A 456 -15.98 11.65 -4.38
N SER A 457 -16.58 12.69 -3.82
CA SER A 457 -15.90 13.94 -3.44
C SER A 457 -14.86 13.77 -2.33
N GLN A 458 -14.90 12.68 -1.58
CA GLN A 458 -13.97 12.40 -0.48
C GLN A 458 -12.78 11.54 -0.90
N LEU A 459 -12.82 10.91 -2.09
CA LEU A 459 -11.73 10.08 -2.58
C LEU A 459 -10.50 10.94 -2.91
N SER A 460 -9.31 10.50 -2.49
CA SER A 460 -8.05 11.17 -2.81
C SER A 460 -7.55 10.77 -4.19
N GLY A 461 -6.90 11.69 -4.91
CA GLY A 461 -6.26 11.39 -6.18
C GLY A 461 -7.21 11.26 -7.38
N ASN A 462 -8.46 11.74 -7.26
CA ASN A 462 -9.46 11.77 -8.34
C ASN A 462 -9.53 10.44 -9.12
N PRO A 463 -9.90 9.33 -8.45
CA PRO A 463 -9.99 8.03 -9.12
C PRO A 463 -11.01 8.07 -10.26
N VAL A 464 -10.92 7.11 -11.18
CA VAL A 464 -11.88 6.92 -12.28
C VAL A 464 -12.66 5.65 -12.02
N LEU A 465 -14.00 5.73 -12.05
CA LEU A 465 -14.86 4.55 -11.94
C LEU A 465 -15.04 3.93 -13.33
N VAL A 466 -14.64 2.68 -13.49
CA VAL A 466 -14.82 1.90 -14.71
C VAL A 466 -15.85 0.82 -14.43
N TRP A 467 -16.99 0.90 -15.11
CA TRP A 467 -18.10 -0.03 -14.95
C TRP A 467 -18.21 -0.94 -16.18
N ILE A 468 -17.89 -2.21 -15.99
CA ILE A 468 -17.91 -3.24 -17.03
C ILE A 468 -19.22 -4.01 -16.91
N ILE A 469 -19.96 -4.07 -18.00
CA ILE A 469 -21.34 -4.53 -18.01
C ILE A 469 -21.42 -5.77 -18.88
N ASP A 470 -21.65 -6.90 -18.23
CA ASP A 470 -22.03 -8.14 -18.89
C ASP A 470 -23.56 -8.14 -19.07
N GLY A 471 -24.02 -7.42 -20.10
CA GLY A 471 -25.42 -7.10 -20.29
C GLY A 471 -25.73 -6.35 -21.57
N THR A 472 -26.87 -5.66 -21.59
CA THR A 472 -27.39 -4.98 -22.79
C THR A 472 -27.02 -3.48 -22.80
N PRO A 473 -27.05 -2.83 -23.99
CA PRO A 473 -26.89 -1.37 -24.09
C PRO A 473 -27.88 -0.56 -23.23
N TRP A 474 -29.07 -1.10 -22.97
CA TRP A 474 -30.05 -0.45 -22.10
C TRP A 474 -29.57 -0.37 -20.66
N ARG A 475 -28.97 -1.45 -20.15
CA ARG A 475 -28.37 -1.48 -18.82
C ARG A 475 -27.19 -0.51 -18.69
N GLU A 476 -26.40 -0.37 -19.75
CA GLU A 476 -25.31 0.61 -19.84
C GLU A 476 -25.82 2.05 -19.74
N LYS A 477 -26.90 2.37 -20.44
CA LYS A 477 -27.55 3.68 -20.32
C LYS A 477 -28.06 3.94 -18.90
N GLU A 478 -28.75 2.99 -18.29
CA GLU A 478 -29.25 3.13 -16.92
C GLU A 478 -28.14 3.44 -15.91
N ILE A 479 -27.01 2.73 -16.01
CA ILE A 479 -25.84 2.97 -15.14
C ILE A 479 -25.27 4.37 -15.35
N LEU A 480 -25.16 4.81 -16.62
CA LEU A 480 -24.68 6.16 -16.95
C LEU A 480 -25.59 7.24 -16.38
N ASP A 481 -26.91 7.07 -16.51
CA ASP A 481 -27.91 8.01 -15.99
C ASP A 481 -27.79 8.11 -14.46
N LEU A 482 -27.73 6.98 -13.75
CA LEU A 482 -27.54 6.93 -12.29
C LEU A 482 -26.21 7.57 -11.84
N MET A 483 -25.12 7.34 -12.57
CA MET A 483 -23.82 7.94 -12.27
C MET A 483 -23.83 9.46 -12.50
N GLY A 484 -24.51 9.91 -13.55
CA GLY A 484 -24.75 11.32 -13.84
C GLY A 484 -25.50 12.01 -12.71
N GLU A 485 -26.61 11.43 -12.24
CA GLU A 485 -27.38 11.91 -11.10
C GLU A 485 -26.55 11.97 -9.81
N ALA A 486 -25.66 11.00 -9.61
CA ALA A 486 -24.77 10.91 -8.46
C ALA A 486 -23.50 11.78 -8.57
N ASN A 487 -23.35 12.56 -9.65
CA ASN A 487 -22.16 13.37 -9.95
C ASN A 487 -20.84 12.57 -10.01
N ILE A 488 -20.90 11.29 -10.38
CA ILE A 488 -19.72 10.44 -10.47
C ILE A 488 -19.12 10.56 -11.88
N PRO A 489 -17.91 11.13 -12.06
CA PRO A 489 -17.13 10.91 -13.27
C PRO A 489 -16.75 9.43 -13.36
N GLY A 490 -17.34 8.74 -14.33
CA GLY A 490 -16.89 7.41 -14.65
C GLY A 490 -17.27 6.99 -16.05
N TRP A 491 -16.78 5.82 -16.42
CA TRP A 491 -16.87 5.24 -17.74
C TRP A 491 -17.62 3.92 -17.66
N THR A 492 -18.53 3.68 -18.59
CA THR A 492 -19.22 2.40 -18.71
C THR A 492 -18.83 1.74 -20.03
N VAL A 493 -18.83 0.41 -20.04
CA VAL A 493 -18.56 -0.36 -21.25
C VAL A 493 -19.19 -1.73 -21.18
N LEU A 494 -19.73 -2.20 -22.29
CA LEU A 494 -20.18 -3.60 -22.42
C LEU A 494 -19.00 -4.55 -22.55
N THR A 495 -19.06 -5.69 -21.88
CA THR A 495 -18.05 -6.77 -21.97
C THR A 495 -17.80 -7.20 -23.42
N GLU A 496 -18.85 -7.30 -24.24
CA GLU A 496 -18.73 -7.64 -25.67
C GLU A 496 -17.89 -6.62 -26.46
N ARG A 497 -17.91 -5.34 -26.08
CA ARG A 497 -17.14 -4.28 -26.76
C ARG A 497 -15.67 -4.30 -26.34
N LEU A 498 -15.37 -4.91 -25.20
CA LEU A 498 -14.01 -5.12 -24.72
C LEU A 498 -13.37 -6.39 -25.30
N ARG A 499 -14.15 -7.36 -25.77
CA ARG A 499 -13.63 -8.66 -26.23
C ARG A 499 -13.37 -8.67 -27.72
N LEU A 500 -12.19 -9.13 -28.10
CA LEU A 500 -11.83 -9.41 -29.49
C LEU A 500 -11.78 -10.91 -29.72
N GLY A 501 -12.13 -11.36 -30.92
CA GLY A 501 -11.86 -12.74 -31.33
C GLY A 501 -10.36 -13.02 -31.31
N GLN A 502 -9.98 -14.29 -31.16
CA GLN A 502 -8.58 -14.72 -31.16
C GLN A 502 -7.85 -14.32 -32.45
N ASP A 503 -8.55 -14.34 -33.59
CA ASP A 503 -8.03 -14.00 -34.91
C ASP A 503 -8.21 -12.51 -35.29
N ASP A 504 -8.64 -11.64 -34.36
CA ASP A 504 -8.79 -10.21 -34.64
C ASP A 504 -7.42 -9.60 -35.01
N SER A 505 -7.37 -8.90 -36.14
CA SER A 505 -6.15 -8.26 -36.65
C SER A 505 -5.46 -7.32 -35.65
N TRP A 506 -6.18 -6.83 -34.64
CA TRP A 506 -5.60 -6.01 -33.57
C TRP A 506 -4.45 -6.72 -32.86
N TRP A 507 -4.58 -8.03 -32.58
CA TRP A 507 -3.54 -8.83 -31.92
C TRP A 507 -2.28 -8.91 -32.79
N GLY A 508 -2.43 -9.17 -34.09
CA GLY A 508 -1.30 -9.24 -35.03
C GLY A 508 -0.60 -7.90 -35.24
N ARG A 509 -1.35 -6.79 -35.30
CA ARG A 509 -0.80 -5.42 -35.45
C ARG A 509 -0.01 -4.95 -34.23
N HIS A 510 -0.34 -5.45 -33.05
CA HIS A 510 0.32 -5.11 -31.79
C HIS A 510 0.96 -6.36 -31.20
N THR A 511 1.77 -7.04 -32.00
CA THR A 511 2.72 -8.04 -31.50
C THR A 511 3.73 -7.32 -30.60
N GLY A 512 3.73 -7.69 -29.33
CA GLY A 512 4.52 -7.02 -28.30
C GLY A 512 6.00 -7.43 -28.34
N LEU A 513 6.79 -6.85 -27.43
CA LEU A 513 8.06 -7.45 -27.02
C LEU A 513 7.74 -8.79 -26.32
N GLY A 514 8.46 -9.87 -26.63
CA GLY A 514 8.13 -11.27 -26.28
C GLY A 514 7.63 -11.48 -24.84
N GLY A 515 6.81 -12.51 -24.61
CA GLY A 515 6.11 -12.77 -23.34
C GLY A 515 4.61 -12.42 -23.35
N GLU A 516 3.96 -12.54 -24.52
CA GLU A 516 2.52 -12.34 -24.68
C GLU A 516 1.71 -13.37 -23.88
N LEU A 517 0.59 -12.95 -23.30
CA LEU A 517 -0.29 -13.91 -22.61
C LEU A 517 -1.07 -14.75 -23.62
N PRO A 518 -1.24 -16.07 -23.38
CA PRO A 518 -2.14 -16.88 -24.17
C PRO A 518 -3.56 -16.31 -24.13
N TYR A 519 -4.26 -16.35 -25.27
CA TYR A 519 -5.65 -15.86 -25.37
C TYR A 519 -6.57 -16.41 -24.28
N SER A 520 -6.36 -17.65 -23.84
CA SER A 520 -7.13 -18.29 -22.77
C SER A 520 -7.02 -17.60 -21.39
N LYS A 521 -5.93 -16.85 -21.13
CA LYS A 521 -5.70 -16.12 -19.87
C LYS A 521 -6.45 -14.82 -19.77
N HIS A 522 -6.81 -14.19 -20.88
CA HIS A 522 -7.56 -12.93 -20.89
C HIS A 522 -8.86 -13.00 -21.70
N ARG A 523 -9.17 -14.13 -22.35
CA ARG A 523 -10.38 -14.38 -23.16
C ARG A 523 -10.76 -13.23 -24.11
N GLY A 524 -9.75 -12.63 -24.72
CA GLY A 524 -9.92 -11.54 -25.68
C GLY A 524 -10.20 -10.16 -25.08
N PHE A 525 -10.22 -10.00 -23.75
CA PHE A 525 -10.33 -8.66 -23.15
C PHE A 525 -9.20 -7.74 -23.65
N ALA A 526 -9.59 -6.61 -24.26
CA ALA A 526 -8.70 -5.62 -24.83
C ALA A 526 -9.10 -4.19 -24.40
N PRO A 527 -9.01 -3.85 -23.10
CA PRO A 527 -9.59 -2.62 -22.55
C PRO A 527 -8.90 -1.34 -22.96
N LEU A 528 -7.64 -1.38 -23.40
CA LEU A 528 -6.94 -0.18 -23.88
C LEU A 528 -7.20 0.10 -25.37
N ARG A 529 -7.85 -0.82 -26.10
CA ARG A 529 -8.20 -0.62 -27.50
C ARG A 529 -9.17 0.55 -27.70
N SER A 530 -10.16 0.71 -26.83
CA SER A 530 -11.18 1.78 -26.95
C SER A 530 -10.58 3.16 -26.70
N VAL A 531 -9.62 3.27 -25.78
CA VAL A 531 -8.79 4.46 -25.57
C VAL A 531 -7.98 4.80 -26.83
N TRP A 532 -7.56 3.78 -27.58
CA TRP A 532 -6.79 3.93 -28.82
C TRP A 532 -7.62 4.05 -30.12
N ARG A 533 -8.92 3.73 -30.10
CA ARG A 533 -9.79 3.76 -31.29
C ARG A 533 -10.17 5.19 -31.74
N ASN A 534 -10.04 6.18 -30.86
CA ASN A 534 -10.29 7.59 -31.20
C ASN A 534 -9.07 8.30 -31.83
N THR A 535 -7.93 7.63 -31.95
CA THR A 535 -6.77 8.14 -32.70
C THR A 535 -6.78 7.52 -34.09
N ASN A 536 -7.66 8.03 -34.96
CA ASN A 536 -7.36 8.04 -36.39
C ASN A 536 -6.21 9.04 -36.58
N ASP A 537 -4.98 8.70 -36.21
CA ASP A 537 -3.78 9.33 -36.76
C ASP A 537 -2.49 8.70 -36.21
N PHE A 538 -1.53 8.56 -37.13
CA PHE A 538 -0.16 8.14 -36.91
C PHE A 538 0.70 9.20 -36.18
N GLU A 539 0.07 10.18 -35.55
CA GLU A 539 0.72 11.19 -34.72
C GLU A 539 0.02 11.23 -33.37
N LEU A 540 0.74 10.85 -32.32
CA LEU A 540 0.29 10.73 -30.93
C LEU A 540 -0.20 12.05 -30.28
N HIS A 541 -0.48 13.08 -31.07
CA HIS A 541 -0.72 14.47 -30.66
C HIS A 541 -1.95 14.73 -29.76
N PRO A 542 -3.10 14.04 -29.90
CA PRO A 542 -4.26 14.32 -29.04
C PRO A 542 -4.17 13.72 -27.63
N LEU A 543 -3.35 12.67 -27.45
CA LEU A 543 -3.09 12.05 -26.14
C LEU A 543 -1.91 12.70 -25.40
N LEU A 544 -1.10 13.51 -26.08
CA LEU A 544 0.06 14.20 -25.50
C LEU A 544 -0.30 15.38 -24.56
N GLY A 545 -1.59 15.61 -24.26
CA GLY A 545 -2.04 16.66 -23.34
C GLY A 545 -3.41 16.45 -22.65
N HIS A 546 -4.12 15.35 -22.92
CA HIS A 546 -5.43 15.08 -22.33
C HIS A 546 -5.52 13.66 -21.77
N SER A 547 -6.02 13.52 -20.53
CA SER A 547 -6.39 12.22 -19.98
C SER A 547 -7.45 11.59 -20.89
N PRO A 548 -7.31 10.31 -21.31
CA PRO A 548 -8.34 9.62 -22.09
C PRO A 548 -9.68 9.50 -21.32
N TRP A 549 -9.66 9.84 -20.03
CA TRP A 549 -10.79 9.84 -19.10
C TRP A 549 -11.38 11.24 -18.86
N ALA A 550 -10.85 12.29 -19.52
CA ALA A 550 -11.36 13.65 -19.42
C ALA A 550 -12.73 13.77 -20.12
N LYS A 551 -13.80 13.54 -19.36
CA LYS A 551 -15.24 13.93 -19.42
C LYS A 551 -15.90 14.60 -20.66
N LYS A 552 -15.30 14.62 -21.86
CA LYS A 552 -15.88 15.11 -23.11
C LYS A 552 -15.64 14.13 -24.25
N MET A 553 -16.00 12.87 -24.06
CA MET A 553 -16.53 12.11 -25.19
C MET A 553 -18.05 12.29 -25.17
N SER A 554 -18.53 13.28 -25.92
CA SER A 554 -19.93 13.25 -26.34
C SER A 554 -20.12 11.95 -27.11
N GLN A 555 -20.85 10.99 -26.53
CA GLN A 555 -21.64 10.11 -27.37
C GLN A 555 -22.69 11.01 -28.03
N SER A 556 -22.30 11.69 -29.12
CA SER A 556 -23.29 12.23 -30.04
C SER A 556 -24.10 11.02 -30.50
N LYS A 557 -25.40 11.04 -30.21
CA LYS A 557 -26.37 10.04 -30.68
C LYS A 557 -25.99 9.64 -32.11
N PRO A 558 -25.87 8.33 -32.43
CA PRO A 558 -25.77 7.94 -33.82
C PRO A 558 -26.97 8.57 -34.54
N MET A 559 -26.73 9.31 -35.63
CA MET A 559 -27.80 9.78 -36.49
C MET A 559 -28.51 8.54 -37.02
N ILE A 560 -29.66 8.21 -36.45
CA ILE A 560 -30.61 7.28 -37.05
C ILE A 560 -31.09 7.99 -38.32
N ARG A 561 -30.49 7.65 -39.46
CA ARG A 561 -31.09 7.95 -40.75
C ARG A 561 -32.30 7.03 -40.88
N VAL A 562 -33.46 7.53 -40.48
CA VAL A 562 -34.74 6.96 -40.88
C VAL A 562 -34.78 7.06 -42.42
N PRO A 563 -34.87 5.94 -43.16
CA PRO A 563 -35.11 6.01 -44.59
C PRO A 563 -36.46 6.72 -44.80
N ARG A 564 -36.46 7.84 -45.50
CA ARG A 564 -37.70 8.45 -45.97
C ARG A 564 -38.25 7.61 -47.12
N GLY A 565 -39.40 7.00 -46.90
CA GLY A 565 -40.36 6.58 -47.93
C GLY A 565 -39.99 5.32 -48.73
N TYR A 566 -40.80 4.28 -48.59
CA TYR A 566 -42.04 4.18 -49.36
C TYR A 566 -43.22 3.96 -48.43
#